data_AF-A0A7L5YQ37-F1
#
_entry.id   AF-A0A7L5YQ37-F1
#
_cell.length_a   1.000
_cell.length_b   1.000
_cell.length_c   1.000
_cell.angle_alpha   90.00
_cell.angle_beta   90.00
_cell.angle_gamma   90.00
#
_symmetry.space_group_name_H-M   'P 1'
#
loop_
_entity.id
_entity.type
_entity.pdbx_description
1 polymer ?
#
loop_
_entity_poly.entity_id
_entity_poly.type
_entity_poly.pdbx_seq_one_letter_code
_entity_poly.pdbx_strand_id
1 'polypeptide(L)'
;MQSKGEDTIQRRYIFRIWTFLALVAVVVLVRRAGSIDGKPMWVYQYSTAVDLTGTKVATTTKVWLGVLDRLLYKQESESDSPQQPGAKTRRISTWEYDPNLKIEAPIQ
;
A
#
# COMPACT_ATOMS: atom_id res chain seq x y z
N MET A 1 23.33 49.38 -37.16
CA MET A 1 24.15 48.31 -36.56
C MET A 1 23.29 47.62 -35.50
N GLN A 2 22.76 46.42 -35.81
CA GLN A 2 23.11 45.14 -35.15
C GLN A 2 22.84 45.16 -33.64
N SER A 3 22.01 44.33 -33.01
CA SER A 3 21.67 42.91 -33.19
C SER A 3 20.46 42.63 -32.28
N LYS A 4 19.23 42.43 -32.77
CA LYS A 4 18.52 41.14 -33.00
C LYS A 4 19.30 39.86 -32.64
N GLY A 5 19.15 39.35 -31.42
CA GLY A 5 19.69 38.01 -31.11
C GLY A 5 19.66 37.43 -29.70
N GLU A 6 18.99 37.98 -28.67
CA GLU A 6 19.04 37.37 -27.31
C GLU A 6 17.69 37.36 -26.57
N ASP A 7 16.60 37.18 -27.32
CA ASP A 7 15.42 36.55 -26.75
C ASP A 7 15.68 35.04 -26.62
N THR A 8 15.14 34.42 -25.57
CA THR A 8 14.83 32.97 -25.49
C THR A 8 15.81 31.98 -24.83
N ILE A 9 16.79 32.38 -23.99
CA ILE A 9 17.61 31.39 -23.25
C ILE A 9 17.49 31.50 -21.72
N GLN A 10 17.19 32.68 -21.17
CA GLN A 10 17.15 32.88 -19.72
C GLN A 10 15.85 32.47 -19.02
N ARG A 11 14.85 31.94 -19.74
CA ARG A 11 13.53 31.55 -19.19
C ARG A 11 13.32 30.04 -18.98
N ARG A 12 14.36 29.21 -19.17
CA ARG A 12 14.19 27.74 -19.20
C ARG A 12 15.00 26.89 -18.22
N TYR A 13 15.78 27.48 -17.31
CA TYR A 13 16.71 26.69 -16.48
C TYR A 13 16.74 27.06 -14.99
N ILE A 14 15.57 27.28 -14.38
CA ILE A 14 15.40 27.08 -12.93
C ILE A 14 14.15 26.21 -12.71
N PHE A 15 14.15 25.07 -13.40
CA PHE A 15 13.25 23.95 -13.15
C PHE A 15 14.15 22.79 -12.75
N ARG A 16 13.79 22.11 -11.65
CA ARG A 16 14.48 20.96 -11.03
C ARG A 16 15.62 21.34 -10.10
N ILE A 17 15.31 21.34 -8.81
CA ILE A 17 15.87 20.44 -7.78
C ILE A 17 15.07 20.77 -6.51
N TRP A 18 13.89 20.20 -6.40
CA TRP A 18 13.25 19.97 -5.11
C TRP A 18 12.87 18.51 -5.12
N THR A 19 13.78 17.73 -4.57
CA THR A 19 13.55 16.48 -3.85
C THR A 19 12.16 15.88 -4.05
N PHE A 20 12.09 14.81 -4.85
CA PHE A 20 11.00 13.83 -4.84
C PHE A 20 10.92 13.20 -3.44
N LEU A 21 10.32 13.92 -2.50
CA LEU A 21 9.92 13.35 -1.21
C LEU A 21 8.56 12.69 -1.45
N ALA A 22 8.57 11.37 -1.64
CA ALA A 22 7.34 10.58 -1.60
C ALA A 22 6.67 10.80 -0.24
N LEU A 23 5.62 11.61 -0.20
CA LEU A 23 4.85 11.85 1.01
C LEU A 23 3.97 10.62 1.27
N VAL A 24 4.49 9.67 2.05
CA VAL A 24 3.70 8.53 2.53
C VAL A 24 2.91 9.00 3.76
N ALA A 25 1.65 9.38 3.57
CA ALA A 25 0.72 9.58 4.68
C ALA A 25 0.15 8.22 5.10
N VAL A 26 0.42 7.80 6.34
CA VAL A 26 -0.17 6.60 6.94
C VAL A 26 -1.18 7.02 8.00
N VAL A 27 -2.46 6.77 7.76
CA VAL A 27 -3.51 6.93 8.79
C VAL A 27 -3.85 5.56 9.33
N VAL A 28 -3.62 5.32 10.63
CA VAL A 28 -3.97 4.06 11.30
C VAL A 28 -5.21 4.27 12.17
N LEU A 29 -6.28 3.53 11.86
CA LEU A 29 -7.50 3.46 12.66
C LEU A 29 -7.58 2.07 13.31
N VAL A 30 -7.54 2.02 14.64
CA VAL A 30 -7.78 0.80 15.40
C VAL A 30 -9.28 0.71 15.69
N ARG A 31 -9.94 -0.37 15.23
CA ARG A 31 -11.34 -0.65 15.62
C ARG A 31 -11.37 -1.89 16.51
N ARG A 32 -12.14 -1.84 17.60
CA ARG A 32 -12.21 -2.92 18.58
C ARG A 32 -13.08 -4.08 18.06
N ALA A 33 -12.51 -5.28 18.20
CA ALA A 33 -13.09 -6.63 18.23
C ALA A 33 -13.96 -7.09 17.04
N GLY A 34 -13.33 -7.84 16.13
CA GLY A 34 -13.99 -8.88 15.36
C GLY A 34 -13.63 -10.26 15.91
N SER A 35 -14.35 -11.30 15.52
CA SER A 35 -13.93 -12.69 15.70
C SER A 35 -13.78 -13.37 14.34
N ILE A 36 -12.77 -14.22 14.22
CA ILE A 36 -12.62 -15.16 13.10
C ILE A 36 -12.63 -16.55 13.74
N ASP A 37 -13.61 -17.37 13.38
CA ASP A 37 -13.77 -18.74 13.90
C ASP A 37 -13.73 -18.82 15.44
N GLY A 38 -14.41 -17.89 16.11
CA GLY A 38 -14.47 -17.81 17.57
C GLY A 38 -13.20 -17.26 18.24
N LYS A 39 -12.11 -17.05 17.49
CA LYS A 39 -10.88 -16.45 18.00
C LYS A 39 -11.01 -14.91 18.04
N PRO A 40 -10.72 -14.25 19.19
CA PRO A 40 -10.79 -12.80 19.29
C PRO A 40 -9.67 -12.14 18.50
N MET A 41 -10.01 -11.11 17.71
CA MET A 41 -9.08 -10.40 16.82
C MET A 41 -8.95 -8.92 17.16
N TRP A 42 -7.72 -8.41 17.09
CA TRP A 42 -7.44 -7.00 16.88
C TRP A 42 -7.58 -6.67 15.40
N VAL A 43 -8.35 -5.62 15.08
CA VAL A 43 -8.53 -5.17 13.70
C VAL A 43 -7.87 -3.81 13.53
N TYR A 44 -6.82 -3.78 12.73
CA TYR A 44 -6.13 -2.55 12.36
C TYR A 44 -6.50 -2.21 10.92
N GLN A 45 -6.87 -0.96 10.68
CA GLN A 45 -7.03 -0.43 9.33
C GLN A 45 -5.99 0.66 9.14
N TYR A 46 -5.29 0.65 8.02
CA TYR A 46 -4.43 1.75 7.63
C TYR A 46 -4.60 2.10 6.16
N SER A 47 -4.46 3.38 5.85
CA SER A 47 -4.48 3.88 4.47
C SER A 47 -3.11 4.44 4.13
N THR A 48 -2.61 4.09 2.95
CA THR A 48 -1.37 4.61 2.35
C THR A 48 -1.69 5.26 1.01
N ALA A 49 -0.91 6.27 0.64
CA ALA A 49 -0.93 6.83 -0.71
C ALA A 49 0.51 6.92 -1.20
N VAL A 50 0.76 6.42 -2.42
CA VAL A 50 2.07 6.45 -3.06
C VAL A 50 1.95 7.13 -4.41
N ASP A 51 2.85 8.05 -4.72
CA ASP A 51 2.96 8.65 -6.05
C ASP A 51 3.99 7.85 -6.86
N LEU A 52 3.51 7.09 -7.84
CA LEU A 52 4.33 6.34 -8.78
C LEU A 52 4.32 7.08 -10.11
N THR A 53 5.41 7.79 -10.41
CA THR A 53 5.62 8.45 -11.71
C THR A 53 4.49 9.41 -12.12
N GLY A 54 3.85 10.11 -11.18
CA GLY A 54 2.74 11.04 -11.43
C GLY A 54 1.36 10.40 -11.29
N THR A 55 1.27 9.10 -11.04
CA THR A 55 0.04 8.40 -10.70
C THR A 55 -0.03 8.19 -9.20
N LYS A 56 -0.98 8.86 -8.54
CA LYS A 56 -1.29 8.62 -7.12
C LYS A 56 -2.09 7.34 -6.99
N VAL A 57 -1.55 6.38 -6.25
CA VAL A 57 -2.20 5.13 -5.89
C VAL A 57 -2.54 5.18 -4.41
N ALA A 58 -3.82 5.27 -4.06
CA ALA A 58 -4.27 5.10 -2.69
C ALA A 58 -4.53 3.62 -2.42
N THR A 59 -4.17 3.14 -1.23
CA THR A 59 -4.44 1.78 -0.76
C THR A 59 -4.98 1.85 0.66
N THR A 60 -6.08 1.16 0.92
CA THR A 60 -6.58 0.92 2.28
C THR A 60 -6.41 -0.55 2.60
N THR A 61 -5.71 -0.84 3.68
CA THR A 61 -5.46 -2.20 4.16
C THR A 61 -6.08 -2.39 5.55
N LYS A 62 -6.72 -3.53 5.74
CA LYS A 62 -7.23 -4.03 7.01
C LYS A 62 -6.50 -5.31 7.35
N VAL A 63 -6.07 -5.45 8.60
CA VAL A 63 -5.42 -6.66 9.11
C VAL A 63 -6.10 -7.13 10.39
N TRP A 64 -6.25 -8.44 10.51
CA TRP A 64 -6.81 -9.12 11.68
C TRP A 64 -5.70 -9.92 12.36
N LEU A 65 -5.34 -9.48 13.56
CA LEU A 65 -4.29 -10.07 14.38
C LEU A 65 -4.93 -10.79 15.57
N GLY A 66 -4.56 -12.04 15.82
CA GLY A 66 -5.07 -12.77 16.98
C GLY A 66 -4.67 -12.09 18.29
N VAL A 67 -5.63 -11.93 19.19
CA VAL A 67 -5.40 -11.23 20.47
C VAL A 67 -4.43 -12.02 21.36
N LEU A 68 -4.51 -13.35 21.31
CA LEU A 68 -3.76 -14.25 22.19
C LEU A 68 -2.41 -14.66 21.60
N ASP A 69 -2.39 -15.06 20.33
CA ASP A 69 -1.21 -15.61 19.65
C ASP A 69 -0.39 -14.56 18.88
N ARG A 70 -0.96 -13.35 18.67
CA ARG A 70 -0.36 -12.27 17.89
C ARG A 70 -0.05 -12.67 16.44
N LEU A 71 -0.76 -13.67 15.91
CA LEU A 71 -0.60 -14.11 14.53
C LEU A 71 -1.55 -13.38 13.59
N LEU A 72 -1.13 -13.17 12.34
CA LEU A 72 -1.96 -12.55 11.31
C LEU A 72 -2.89 -13.61 10.71
N TYR A 73 -4.20 -13.45 10.85
CA TYR A 73 -5.18 -14.41 10.32
C TYR A 73 -5.79 -13.96 9.00
N LYS A 74 -5.92 -12.65 8.81
CA LYS A 74 -6.54 -12.10 7.61
C LYS A 74 -5.96 -10.74 7.27
N GLN A 75 -5.89 -10.45 5.97
CA GLN A 75 -5.57 -9.16 5.42
C GLN A 75 -6.50 -8.90 4.24
N GLU A 76 -7.08 -7.71 4.22
CA GLU A 76 -7.85 -7.20 3.09
C GLU A 76 -7.24 -5.88 2.65
N SER A 77 -6.92 -5.73 1.37
CA SER A 77 -6.46 -4.47 0.81
C SER A 77 -7.29 -4.08 -0.40
N GLU A 78 -7.61 -2.81 -0.50
CA GLU A 78 -8.26 -2.19 -1.66
C GLU A 78 -7.36 -1.06 -2.13
N SER A 79 -6.90 -1.13 -3.38
CA SER A 79 -6.01 -0.13 -3.98
C SER A 79 -6.59 0.39 -5.29
N ASP A 80 -6.26 1.63 -5.64
CA ASP A 80 -6.49 2.11 -7.00
C ASP A 80 -5.63 1.31 -7.98
N SER A 81 -6.18 0.97 -9.15
CA SER A 81 -5.42 0.32 -10.21
C SER A 81 -4.57 1.34 -10.96
N PRO A 82 -3.23 1.19 -10.98
CA PRO A 82 -2.38 2.06 -11.79
C PRO A 82 -2.54 1.82 -13.30
N GLN A 83 -3.09 0.67 -13.72
CA GLN A 83 -3.30 0.34 -15.13
C GLN A 83 -4.63 0.85 -15.69
N GLN A 84 -5.66 0.98 -14.85
CA GLN A 84 -6.99 1.44 -15.25
C GLN A 84 -7.52 2.51 -14.29
N PRO A 85 -7.50 3.79 -14.68
CA PRO A 85 -8.03 4.88 -13.87
C PRO A 85 -9.49 4.63 -13.48
N GLY A 86 -9.78 4.67 -12.17
CA GLY A 86 -11.11 4.42 -11.62
C GLY A 86 -11.43 2.96 -11.31
N ALA A 87 -10.59 2.00 -11.75
CA ALA A 87 -10.70 0.62 -11.31
C ALA A 87 -10.02 0.43 -9.95
N LYS A 88 -10.61 -0.40 -9.10
CA LYS A 88 -10.04 -0.77 -7.80
C LYS A 88 -9.65 -2.23 -7.77
N THR A 89 -8.47 -2.52 -7.24
CA THR A 89 -7.99 -3.87 -7.00
C THR A 89 -8.24 -4.25 -5.55
N ARG A 90 -9.04 -5.29 -5.34
CA ARG A 90 -9.24 -5.88 -4.01
C ARG A 90 -8.42 -7.15 -3.89
N ARG A 91 -7.64 -7.27 -2.82
CA ARG A 91 -6.91 -8.48 -2.44
C ARG A 91 -7.34 -8.91 -1.06
N ILE A 92 -7.65 -10.20 -0.92
CA ILE A 92 -7.93 -10.83 0.36
C ILE A 92 -6.89 -11.94 0.53
N SER A 93 -6.27 -11.99 1.68
CA SER A 93 -5.33 -13.04 2.06
C SER A 93 -5.71 -13.53 3.45
N THR A 94 -5.82 -14.85 3.59
CA THR A 94 -6.19 -15.53 4.83
C THR A 94 -5.12 -16.55 5.12
N TRP A 95 -4.76 -16.68 6.40
CA TRP A 95 -3.76 -17.63 6.86
C TRP A 95 -4.37 -18.57 7.87
N GLU A 96 -4.06 -19.84 7.72
CA GLU A 96 -4.36 -20.90 8.66
C GLU A 96 -3.05 -21.47 9.18
N TYR A 97 -2.96 -21.64 10.49
CA TYR A 97 -1.76 -22.13 11.16
C TYR A 97 -2.08 -23.48 11.78
N ASP A 98 -1.55 -24.54 11.19
CA ASP A 98 -1.57 -25.88 11.77
C ASP A 98 -0.22 -26.17 12.45
N PRO A 99 -0.18 -26.27 13.79
CA PRO A 99 1.06 -26.60 14.51
C PRO A 99 1.55 -28.02 14.22
N ASN A 100 0.73 -28.89 13.63
CA ASN A 100 1.05 -30.29 13.32
C ASN A 100 1.36 -30.53 11.85
N LEU A 101 1.55 -29.49 11.04
CA LEU A 101 1.86 -29.65 9.62
C LEU A 101 3.16 -30.44 9.43
N LYS A 102 3.03 -31.69 8.97
CA LYS A 102 4.17 -32.53 8.59
C LYS A 102 4.37 -32.42 7.08
N ILE A 103 5.54 -31.95 6.68
CA ILE A 103 5.94 -31.92 5.28
C ILE A 103 6.57 -33.28 4.98
N GLU A 104 5.86 -34.11 4.19
CA GLU A 104 6.41 -35.36 3.68
C GLU A 104 7.26 -35.10 2.43
N ALA A 105 8.30 -35.90 2.23
CA ALA A 105 9.11 -35.80 1.03
C ALA A 105 8.25 -36.16 -0.21
N PRO A 106 8.48 -35.50 -1.36
CA PRO A 106 7.79 -35.87 -2.59
C PRO A 106 8.11 -37.32 -2.95
N ILE A 107 7.08 -38.10 -3.25
CA ILE A 107 7.24 -39.47 -3.75
C ILE A 107 7.88 -39.35 -5.15
N GLN A 108 9.05 -39.98 -5.31
CA GLN A 108 9.77 -40.04 -6.60
C GLN A 108 9.21 -41.13 -7.50
#